data_AF-A0A2N5VX48-F1
#
_entry.id   AF-A0A2N5VX48-F1
#
_cell.length_a   1.000
_cell.length_b   1.000
_cell.length_c   1.000
_cell.angle_alpha   90.00
_cell.angle_beta   90.00
_cell.angle_gamma   90.00
#
_symmetry.space_group_name_H-M   'P 1'
#
loop_
_entity.id
_entity.type
_entity.pdbx_description
1 polymer ?
#
loop_
_entity_poly.entity_id
_entity_poly.type
_entity_poly.pdbx_seq_one_letter_code
_entity_poly.pdbx_strand_id
1 'polypeptide(L)'
;MSIEIDWLSLTPSIAESLTDKLNGLLANLSRPDFMGPITIQGIEFGDVAPEVEIMDIRDVSRGFRMADNDCHLSSSPACSSSAPTVRQEEEDGHSQPSLQVHLRLTYDGNMRIKFSTALVLNHPAAEFMSLPLRATVVGMGFDAEVILAIEGDRSKLHLSILEPPQPDSLPLYEDTSDNAWLAKRNHSIGARILPHLFVETEVGNADRHVLRNVGKVERFLTETTRSLICEELLYPTFQTFEWG
;
A
#
# COMPACT_ATOMS: atom_id res chain seq x y z
N MET A 1 2.56 6.44 23.18
CA MET A 1 1.80 5.44 23.96
C MET A 1 1.61 4.23 23.06
N SER A 2 1.98 3.03 23.49
CA SER A 2 1.79 1.81 22.68
C SER A 2 0.33 1.32 22.78
N ILE A 3 -0.23 0.84 21.66
CA ILE A 3 -1.54 0.19 21.58
C ILE A 3 -1.31 -1.31 21.39
N GLU A 4 -2.04 -2.13 22.15
CA GLU A 4 -2.12 -3.56 21.87
C GLU A 4 -3.20 -3.81 20.80
N ILE A 5 -2.80 -4.36 19.65
CA ILE A 5 -3.73 -4.83 18.62
C ILE A 5 -4.03 -6.29 18.87
N ASP A 6 -5.32 -6.65 18.88
CA ASP A 6 -5.75 -8.05 18.86
C ASP A 6 -5.52 -8.65 17.46
N TRP A 7 -4.26 -8.95 17.16
CA TRP A 7 -3.83 -9.46 15.86
C TRP A 7 -4.46 -10.81 15.51
N LEU A 8 -4.77 -11.61 16.53
CA LEU A 8 -5.40 -12.92 16.36
C LEU A 8 -6.89 -12.81 15.98
N SER A 9 -7.52 -11.66 16.20
CA SER A 9 -8.89 -11.40 15.75
C SER A 9 -9.01 -11.15 14.25
N LEU A 10 -7.89 -11.04 13.51
CA LEU A 10 -7.90 -10.92 12.06
C LEU A 10 -8.56 -12.15 11.44
N THR A 11 -9.81 -12.00 11.04
CA THR A 11 -10.62 -13.10 10.52
C THR A 11 -10.17 -13.51 9.12
N PRO A 12 -10.36 -14.79 8.74
CA PRO A 12 -10.14 -15.25 7.37
C PRO A 12 -10.90 -14.43 6.31
N SER A 13 -12.07 -13.87 6.67
CA SER A 13 -12.85 -13.00 5.78
C SER A 13 -12.11 -11.71 5.40
N ILE A 14 -11.29 -11.14 6.29
CA ILE A 14 -10.46 -9.97 5.98
C ILE A 14 -9.36 -10.37 5.00
N ALA A 15 -8.75 -11.54 5.19
CA ALA A 15 -7.75 -12.07 4.27
C ALA A 15 -8.34 -12.32 2.87
N GLU A 16 -9.55 -12.88 2.78
CA GLU A 16 -10.27 -13.08 1.51
C GLU A 16 -10.60 -11.75 0.84
N SER A 17 -11.19 -10.80 1.56
CA SER A 17 -11.53 -9.47 1.03
C SER A 17 -10.30 -8.71 0.51
N LEU A 18 -9.19 -8.76 1.27
CA LEU A 18 -7.93 -8.17 0.87
C LEU A 18 -7.35 -8.88 -0.37
N THR A 19 -7.45 -10.21 -0.42
CA THR A 19 -7.01 -11.01 -1.57
C THR A 19 -7.75 -10.63 -2.83
N ASP A 20 -9.09 -10.50 -2.77
CA ASP A 20 -9.91 -10.11 -3.92
C ASP A 20 -9.57 -8.69 -4.40
N LYS A 21 -9.40 -7.76 -3.46
CA LYS A 21 -9.01 -6.38 -3.78
C LYS A 21 -7.65 -6.31 -4.48
N LEU A 22 -6.64 -6.98 -3.92
CA LEU A 22 -5.29 -6.99 -4.52
C LEU A 22 -5.27 -7.72 -5.87
N ASN A 23 -6.05 -8.80 -6.04
CA ASN A 23 -6.22 -9.47 -7.33
C ASN A 23 -6.83 -8.54 -8.40
N GLY A 24 -7.80 -7.70 -8.02
CA GLY A 24 -8.37 -6.69 -8.91
C GLY A 24 -7.34 -5.68 -9.42
N LEU A 25 -6.40 -5.29 -8.56
CA LEU A 25 -5.31 -4.38 -8.94
C LEU A 25 -4.27 -5.07 -9.83
N LEU A 26 -3.89 -6.31 -9.51
CA LEU A 26 -2.94 -7.09 -10.30
C LEU A 26 -3.43 -7.38 -11.74
N ALA A 27 -4.75 -7.43 -11.96
CA ALA A 27 -5.32 -7.68 -13.28
C ALA A 27 -4.98 -6.61 -14.32
N ASN A 28 -4.76 -5.36 -13.88
CA ASN A 28 -4.44 -4.23 -14.76
C ASN A 28 -2.93 -4.00 -14.91
N LEU A 29 -2.10 -4.82 -14.26
CA LEU A 29 -0.67 -4.62 -14.22
C LEU A 29 0.01 -5.08 -15.52
N SER A 30 0.98 -4.30 -16.01
CA SER A 30 1.78 -4.68 -17.17
C SER A 30 2.77 -5.79 -16.80
N ARG A 31 2.55 -6.98 -17.38
CA ARG A 31 3.37 -8.17 -17.11
C ARG A 31 4.40 -8.41 -18.22
N PRO A 32 5.60 -8.94 -17.89
CA PRO A 32 6.58 -9.36 -18.88
C PRO A 32 6.11 -10.56 -19.73
N ASP A 33 6.72 -10.73 -20.91
CA ASP A 33 6.42 -11.78 -21.89
C ASP A 33 6.75 -13.22 -21.42
N PHE A 34 7.64 -13.36 -20.43
CA PHE A 34 7.98 -14.63 -19.80
C PHE A 34 7.05 -15.00 -18.63
N MET A 35 6.02 -14.20 -18.34
CA MET A 35 5.13 -14.39 -17.20
C MET A 35 3.66 -14.47 -17.64
N GLY A 36 2.96 -15.47 -17.12
CA GLY A 36 1.51 -15.62 -17.26
C GLY A 36 0.73 -14.72 -16.30
N PRO A 37 -0.58 -14.95 -16.16
CA PRO A 37 -1.40 -14.26 -15.16
C PRO A 37 -0.82 -14.45 -13.75
N ILE A 38 -0.94 -13.41 -12.92
CA ILE A 38 -0.54 -13.43 -11.51
C ILE A 38 -1.82 -13.39 -10.69
N THR A 39 -1.96 -14.30 -9.75
CA THR A 39 -3.07 -14.32 -8.81
C THR A 39 -2.55 -14.53 -7.40
N ILE A 40 -3.10 -13.82 -6.43
CA ILE A 40 -2.90 -14.07 -5.01
C ILE A 40 -3.81 -15.22 -4.62
N GLN A 41 -3.22 -16.30 -4.10
CA GLN A 41 -3.93 -17.47 -3.58
C GLN A 41 -4.42 -17.27 -2.15
N GLY A 42 -3.74 -16.43 -1.39
CA GLY A 42 -4.12 -16.11 -0.01
C GLY A 42 -3.08 -15.29 0.71
N ILE A 43 -3.53 -14.69 1.80
CA ILE A 43 -2.74 -13.84 2.69
C ILE A 43 -2.80 -14.47 4.08
N GLU A 44 -1.63 -14.70 4.66
CA GLU A 44 -1.46 -15.22 6.01
C GLU A 44 -0.83 -14.12 6.85
N PHE A 45 -1.61 -13.51 7.75
CA PHE A 45 -1.13 -12.41 8.60
C PHE A 45 -0.03 -12.84 9.60
N GLY A 46 0.07 -14.13 9.89
CA GLY A 46 1.00 -14.66 10.89
C GLY A 46 0.50 -14.46 12.32
N ASP A 47 1.34 -14.78 13.30
CA ASP A 47 1.05 -14.71 14.73
C ASP A 47 1.80 -13.58 15.45
N VAL A 48 2.73 -12.91 14.76
CA VAL A 48 3.45 -11.75 15.29
C VAL A 48 2.72 -10.47 14.87
N ALA A 49 2.27 -9.70 15.85
CA ALA A 49 1.58 -8.42 15.66
C ALA A 49 2.58 -7.26 15.43
N PRO A 50 2.19 -6.18 14.73
CA PRO A 50 2.95 -4.94 14.68
C PRO A 50 2.95 -4.22 16.03
N GLU A 51 4.03 -3.51 16.32
CA GLU A 51 4.07 -2.49 17.36
C GLU A 51 3.42 -1.20 16.84
N VAL A 52 2.51 -0.65 17.63
CA VAL A 52 1.72 0.53 17.25
C VAL A 52 1.87 1.59 18.31
N GLU A 53 2.38 2.76 17.93
CA GLU A 53 2.53 3.90 18.82
C GLU A 53 1.65 5.06 18.37
N ILE A 54 0.86 5.62 19.30
CA ILE A 54 0.16 6.89 19.04
C ILE A 54 1.17 8.02 19.15
N MET A 55 1.33 8.74 18.03
CA MET A 55 2.13 9.95 17.94
C MET A 55 1.31 11.18 18.30
N ASP A 56 0.08 11.28 17.75
CA ASP A 56 -0.80 12.43 17.98
C ASP A 56 -2.27 12.08 17.68
N ILE A 57 -3.19 12.87 18.24
CA ILE A 57 -4.63 12.82 18.01
C ILE A 57 -5.11 14.24 17.74
N ARG A 58 -5.74 14.47 16.58
CA ARG A 58 -6.19 15.78 16.09
C ARG A 58 -7.57 15.70 15.45
N ASP A 59 -8.14 16.86 15.12
CA ASP A 59 -9.31 16.91 14.25
C ASP A 59 -8.98 16.44 12.83
N VAL A 60 -9.98 15.87 12.15
CA VAL A 60 -9.85 15.38 10.77
C VAL A 60 -9.41 16.51 9.83
N SER A 61 -8.29 16.30 9.13
CA SER A 61 -7.78 17.30 8.20
C SER A 61 -8.73 17.51 7.01
N ARG A 62 -8.71 18.72 6.44
CA ARG A 62 -9.59 19.08 5.32
C ARG A 62 -9.39 18.20 4.08
N GLY A 63 -8.17 17.69 3.88
CA GLY A 63 -7.87 16.81 2.73
C GLY A 63 -8.71 15.53 2.73
N PHE A 64 -8.91 14.91 3.89
CA PHE A 64 -9.77 13.73 4.02
C PHE A 64 -11.25 14.09 3.85
N ARG A 65 -11.71 15.18 4.47
CA ARG A 65 -13.11 15.64 4.34
C ARG A 65 -13.51 16.03 2.91
N MET A 66 -12.55 16.55 2.13
CA MET A 66 -12.75 17.02 0.75
C MET A 66 -12.72 15.89 -0.28
N ALA A 67 -12.11 14.75 0.04
CA ALA A 67 -12.06 13.57 -0.83
C ALA A 67 -13.45 13.11 -1.31
N ASP A 68 -14.44 13.24 -0.44
CA ASP A 68 -15.83 12.92 -0.72
C ASP A 68 -16.59 14.03 -1.46
N ASN A 69 -16.06 15.25 -1.49
CA ASN A 69 -16.76 16.37 -2.12
C ASN A 69 -16.48 16.46 -3.63
N ASP A 70 -15.37 15.86 -4.08
CA ASP A 70 -14.99 15.83 -5.50
C ASP A 70 -15.78 14.79 -6.32
N CYS A 71 -16.51 13.86 -5.70
CA CYS A 71 -17.43 12.95 -6.41
C CYS A 71 -18.84 13.52 -6.63
N HIS A 72 -19.15 14.74 -6.15
CA HIS A 72 -20.45 15.40 -6.37
C HIS A 72 -20.41 16.71 -7.16
N LEU A 73 -19.26 17.14 -7.69
CA LEU A 73 -19.15 18.39 -8.47
C LEU A 73 -19.45 18.23 -9.97
N SER A 74 -20.39 17.37 -10.34
CA SER A 74 -20.95 17.29 -11.70
C SER A 74 -22.46 17.41 -11.70
N SER A 75 -22.99 18.64 -11.58
CA SER A 75 -24.07 19.20 -12.42
C SER A 75 -24.77 20.39 -11.76
N SER A 76 -24.46 21.61 -12.23
CA SER A 76 -25.45 22.58 -12.77
C SER A 76 -24.87 24.01 -12.78
N PRO A 77 -25.04 24.78 -13.88
CA PRO A 77 -24.69 26.19 -13.93
C PRO A 77 -25.90 27.07 -13.58
N ALA A 78 -25.74 28.06 -12.69
CA ALA A 78 -26.49 29.31 -12.74
C ALA A 78 -25.88 30.38 -11.82
N CYS A 79 -25.62 31.55 -12.38
CA CYS A 79 -25.18 32.77 -11.71
C CYS A 79 -26.28 33.37 -10.81
N SER A 80 -25.93 34.00 -9.67
CA SER A 80 -26.22 35.42 -9.36
C SER A 80 -25.83 35.86 -7.93
N SER A 81 -25.00 36.91 -7.90
CA SER A 81 -24.85 38.04 -6.95
C SER A 81 -25.19 37.97 -5.43
N SER A 82 -24.23 38.52 -4.67
CA SER A 82 -24.33 39.46 -3.52
C SER A 82 -24.22 38.96 -2.05
N ALA A 83 -22.98 39.05 -1.54
CA ALA A 83 -22.50 39.57 -0.23
C ALA A 83 -22.99 38.98 1.12
N PRO A 84 -22.22 39.19 2.20
CA PRO A 84 -21.40 38.19 2.88
C PRO A 84 -22.17 37.45 3.99
N THR A 85 -22.36 36.15 3.82
CA THR A 85 -22.84 35.30 4.92
C THR A 85 -21.64 34.94 5.80
N VAL A 86 -21.69 35.41 7.05
CA VAL A 86 -20.94 34.86 8.18
C VAL A 86 -20.95 33.34 8.03
N ARG A 87 -19.78 32.72 7.82
CA ARG A 87 -19.66 31.25 7.84
C ARG A 87 -20.03 30.80 9.24
N GLN A 88 -21.29 30.44 9.43
CA GLN A 88 -21.73 29.64 10.55
C GLN A 88 -20.88 28.38 10.47
N GLU A 89 -20.06 28.18 11.49
CA GLU A 89 -19.64 26.84 11.86
C GLU A 89 -20.95 26.08 12.05
N GLU A 90 -21.29 25.24 11.08
CA GLU A 90 -22.35 24.25 11.23
C GLU A 90 -21.90 23.35 12.37
N GLU A 91 -22.35 23.67 13.59
CA GLU A 91 -22.44 22.72 14.68
C GLU A 91 -23.44 21.65 14.24
N ASP A 92 -22.98 20.73 13.40
CA ASP A 92 -23.70 19.51 13.12
C ASP A 92 -23.84 18.73 14.43
N GLY A 93 -25.04 18.22 14.69
CA GLY A 93 -25.31 17.36 15.83
C GLY A 93 -24.59 16.02 15.65
N HIS A 94 -23.33 15.94 16.04
CA HIS A 94 -22.51 14.74 15.90
C HIS A 94 -22.92 13.71 16.96
N SER A 95 -23.57 12.62 16.55
CA SER A 95 -23.78 11.45 17.42
C SER A 95 -22.49 10.65 17.66
N GLN A 96 -21.44 10.87 16.86
CA GLN A 96 -20.11 10.27 17.00
C GLN A 96 -19.01 11.29 16.63
N PRO A 97 -17.91 11.37 17.40
CA PRO A 97 -16.84 12.33 17.15
C PRO A 97 -15.97 11.94 15.94
N SER A 98 -15.68 12.89 15.06
CA SER A 98 -14.73 12.71 13.95
C SER A 98 -13.31 13.02 14.42
N LEU A 99 -12.39 12.07 14.27
CA LEU A 99 -11.06 12.10 14.86
C LEU A 99 -9.99 11.64 13.86
N GLN A 100 -8.85 12.32 13.85
CA GLN A 100 -7.66 11.87 13.15
C GLN A 100 -6.60 11.41 14.14
N VAL A 101 -6.09 10.20 13.96
CA VAL A 101 -5.04 9.60 14.78
C VAL A 101 -3.80 9.42 13.91
N HIS A 102 -2.67 9.96 14.39
CA HIS A 102 -1.36 9.74 13.79
C HIS A 102 -0.65 8.63 14.56
N LEU A 103 -0.37 7.53 13.87
CA LEU A 103 0.25 6.34 14.41
C LEU A 103 1.64 6.13 13.80
N ARG A 104 2.56 5.56 14.57
CA ARG A 104 3.74 4.90 14.05
C ARG A 104 3.52 3.40 14.13
N LEU A 105 3.78 2.70 13.03
CA LEU A 105 3.58 1.28 12.88
C LEU A 105 4.91 0.62 12.53
N THR A 106 5.41 -0.23 13.43
CA THR A 106 6.63 -1.01 13.22
C THR A 106 6.27 -2.48 13.18
N TYR A 107 6.63 -3.15 12.08
CA TYR A 107 6.34 -4.55 11.86
C TYR A 107 7.61 -5.30 11.44
N ASP A 108 7.95 -6.33 12.20
CA ASP A 108 8.98 -7.32 11.88
C ASP A 108 8.42 -8.72 12.18
N GLY A 109 7.31 -9.04 11.52
CA GLY A 109 6.57 -10.27 11.75
C GLY A 109 6.73 -11.28 10.62
N ASN A 110 5.84 -12.27 10.63
CA ASN A 110 5.90 -13.43 9.76
C ASN A 110 4.75 -13.52 8.75
N MET A 111 4.17 -12.38 8.37
CA MET A 111 3.14 -12.31 7.33
C MET A 111 3.64 -12.86 5.99
N ARG A 112 2.77 -13.59 5.29
CA ARG A 112 3.06 -14.21 3.99
C ARG A 112 1.95 -13.92 2.99
N ILE A 113 2.32 -13.65 1.75
CA ILE A 113 1.37 -13.52 0.64
C ILE A 113 1.74 -14.56 -0.41
N LYS A 114 0.81 -15.47 -0.71
CA LYS A 114 1.01 -16.56 -1.65
C LYS A 114 0.49 -16.17 -3.02
N PHE A 115 1.34 -16.31 -4.03
CA PHE A 115 1.04 -16.03 -5.43
C PHE A 115 1.07 -17.32 -6.25
N SER A 116 0.18 -17.39 -7.23
CA SER A 116 0.21 -18.32 -8.34
C SER A 116 0.54 -17.55 -9.60
N THR A 117 1.50 -18.06 -10.38
CA THR A 117 1.69 -17.59 -11.75
C THR A 117 2.16 -18.74 -12.64
N ALA A 118 2.43 -18.45 -13.90
CA ALA A 118 3.02 -19.39 -14.83
C ALA A 118 4.26 -18.75 -15.47
N LEU A 119 5.35 -19.50 -15.55
CA LEU A 119 6.51 -19.11 -16.33
C LEU A 119 6.30 -19.54 -17.78
N VAL A 120 6.28 -18.57 -18.70
CA VAL A 120 6.13 -18.80 -20.14
C VAL A 120 7.51 -18.94 -20.78
N LEU A 121 7.71 -20.03 -21.51
CA LEU A 121 8.93 -20.34 -22.24
C LEU A 121 8.72 -20.04 -23.72
N ASN A 122 9.51 -19.10 -24.25
CA ASN A 122 9.42 -18.61 -25.64
C ASN A 122 10.46 -19.26 -26.59
N HIS A 123 10.99 -20.43 -26.24
CA HIS A 123 11.95 -21.15 -27.07
C HIS A 123 11.51 -22.61 -27.27
N PRO A 124 11.51 -23.14 -28.52
CA PRO A 124 11.98 -22.51 -29.76
C PRO A 124 10.96 -21.58 -30.46
N ALA A 125 9.72 -21.48 -29.96
CA ALA A 125 8.67 -20.59 -30.49
C ALA A 125 8.01 -19.79 -29.36
N ALA A 126 7.28 -18.72 -29.69
CA ALA A 126 6.53 -17.92 -28.70
C ALA A 126 5.46 -18.77 -27.99
N GLU A 127 5.30 -18.59 -26.68
CA GLU A 127 4.35 -19.32 -25.83
C GLU A 127 4.46 -20.85 -25.97
N PHE A 128 5.65 -21.37 -26.28
CA PHE A 128 5.89 -22.79 -26.58
C PHE A 128 5.50 -23.70 -25.41
N MET A 129 5.74 -23.27 -24.18
CA MET A 129 5.39 -24.02 -22.97
C MET A 129 5.13 -23.06 -21.81
N SER A 130 4.26 -23.45 -20.89
CA SER A 130 4.10 -22.77 -19.60
C SER A 130 4.32 -23.74 -18.45
N LEU A 131 5.02 -23.27 -17.41
CA LEU A 131 5.27 -24.03 -16.20
C LEU A 131 4.62 -23.32 -15.01
N PRO A 132 3.76 -24.00 -14.22
CA PRO A 132 3.17 -23.39 -13.04
C PRO A 132 4.26 -23.06 -12.02
N LEU A 133 4.18 -21.85 -11.47
CA LEU A 133 5.11 -21.31 -10.49
C LEU A 133 4.32 -20.86 -9.27
N ARG A 134 4.73 -21.30 -8.08
CA ARG A 134 4.23 -20.75 -6.82
C ARG A 134 5.28 -19.80 -6.27
N ALA A 135 4.86 -18.63 -5.83
CA ALA A 135 5.75 -17.66 -5.21
C ALA A 135 5.14 -17.24 -3.86
N THR A 136 5.97 -17.03 -2.85
CA THR A 136 5.54 -16.54 -1.55
C THR A 136 6.36 -15.32 -1.21
N VAL A 137 5.68 -14.19 -1.00
CA VAL A 137 6.31 -13.03 -0.39
C VAL A 137 6.48 -13.31 1.10
N VAL A 138 7.71 -13.14 1.61
CA VAL A 138 8.11 -13.38 2.99
C VAL A 138 9.04 -12.26 3.49
N GLY A 139 9.26 -12.21 4.80
CA GLY A 139 10.16 -11.23 5.43
C GLY A 139 9.74 -9.79 5.17
N MET A 140 8.42 -9.56 5.08
CA MET A 140 7.85 -8.23 4.95
C MET A 140 8.00 -7.50 6.28
N GLY A 141 8.94 -6.56 6.32
CA GLY A 141 9.06 -5.60 7.42
C GLY A 141 8.67 -4.21 6.95
N PHE A 142 8.01 -3.44 7.81
CA PHE A 142 7.75 -2.02 7.56
C PHE A 142 7.89 -1.18 8.83
N ASP A 143 8.47 0.01 8.68
CA ASP A 143 8.45 1.09 9.67
C ASP A 143 7.81 2.29 8.98
N ALA A 144 6.60 2.63 9.39
CA ALA A 144 5.76 3.57 8.68
C ALA A 144 4.97 4.46 9.64
N GLU A 145 4.77 5.71 9.24
CA GLU A 145 3.82 6.61 9.88
C GLU A 145 2.46 6.45 9.16
N VAL A 146 1.37 6.29 9.90
CA VAL A 146 0.04 6.02 9.38
C VAL A 146 -0.92 7.06 9.93
N ILE A 147 -1.69 7.69 9.03
CA ILE A 147 -2.82 8.53 9.40
C ILE A 147 -4.10 7.72 9.27
N LEU A 148 -4.84 7.65 10.37
CA LEU A 148 -6.23 7.18 10.42
C LEU A 148 -7.14 8.39 10.62
N ALA A 149 -8.04 8.66 9.68
CA ALA A 149 -9.07 9.68 9.82
C ALA A 149 -10.45 9.01 9.89
N ILE A 150 -11.11 9.16 11.04
CA ILE A 150 -12.44 8.62 11.33
C ILE A 150 -13.44 9.76 11.18
N GLU A 151 -14.35 9.64 10.23
CA GLU A 151 -15.50 10.52 10.06
C GLU A 151 -16.74 9.83 10.65
N GLY A 152 -17.01 10.11 11.92
CA GLY A 152 -18.09 9.45 12.68
C GLY A 152 -19.49 9.84 12.19
N ASP A 153 -19.61 11.02 11.59
CA ASP A 153 -20.82 11.52 10.93
C ASP A 153 -21.16 10.75 9.65
N ARG A 154 -20.15 10.21 8.95
CA ARG A 154 -20.31 9.51 7.67
C ARG A 154 -20.12 8.01 7.77
N SER A 155 -19.76 7.52 8.96
CA SER A 155 -19.28 6.15 9.17
C SER A 155 -18.16 5.74 8.21
N LYS A 156 -17.18 6.64 8.01
CA LYS A 156 -16.04 6.43 7.11
C LYS A 156 -14.71 6.45 7.84
N LEU A 157 -13.82 5.53 7.48
CA LEU A 157 -12.45 5.45 7.96
C LEU A 157 -11.52 5.59 6.77
N HIS A 158 -10.69 6.62 6.78
CA HIS A 158 -9.66 6.85 5.79
C HIS A 158 -8.30 6.44 6.36
N LEU A 159 -7.55 5.63 5.61
CA LEU A 159 -6.23 5.13 5.95
C LEU A 159 -5.22 5.62 4.91
N SER A 160 -4.14 6.27 5.35
CA SER A 160 -3.01 6.65 4.49
C SER A 160 -1.69 6.41 5.21
N ILE A 161 -0.68 5.97 4.47
CA ILE A 161 0.69 5.80 4.93
C ILE A 161 1.49 7.04 4.51
N LEU A 162 2.19 7.63 5.46
CA LEU A 162 3.17 8.67 5.25
C LEU A 162 4.53 8.03 5.03
N GLU A 163 5.27 8.58 4.06
CA GLU A 163 6.67 8.20 3.90
C GLU A 163 7.48 8.84 5.05
N PRO A 164 8.28 8.06 5.80
CA PRO A 164 9.02 8.61 6.93
C PRO A 164 9.96 9.74 6.46
N PRO A 165 10.10 10.80 7.28
CA PRO A 165 10.96 11.93 6.95
C PRO A 165 12.38 11.42 6.72
N GLN A 166 13.04 11.93 5.68
CA GLN A 166 14.39 11.51 5.34
C GLN A 166 15.31 11.88 6.52
N PRO A 167 15.97 10.90 7.18
CA PRO A 167 16.98 11.21 8.18
C PRO A 167 18.09 11.94 7.44
N ASP A 168 18.26 13.21 7.77
CA ASP A 168 19.27 14.12 7.20
C ASP A 168 19.07 14.55 5.74
N SER A 169 18.09 15.42 5.50
CA SER A 169 18.45 16.64 4.76
C SER A 169 19.09 17.62 5.76
N LEU A 170 20.34 17.35 6.16
CA LEU A 170 21.16 18.37 6.81
C LEU A 170 21.10 19.63 5.92
N PRO A 171 20.99 20.85 6.47
CA PRO A 171 21.07 22.05 5.67
C PRO A 171 22.48 22.08 5.06
N LEU A 172 22.57 21.64 3.80
CA LEU A 172 23.77 21.73 2.99
C LEU A 172 24.10 23.22 2.85
N TYR A 173 25.05 23.69 3.66
CA TYR A 173 25.96 24.71 3.16
C TYR A 173 26.66 24.11 1.94
N GLU A 174 26.67 24.89 0.87
CA GLU A 174 27.09 24.48 -0.47
C GLU A 174 28.46 23.79 -0.49
N ASP A 175 28.65 23.04 -1.58
CA ASP A 175 29.93 22.71 -2.19
C ASP A 175 30.64 21.44 -1.70
N THR A 176 30.09 20.26 -2.08
CA THR A 176 30.89 19.26 -2.82
C THR A 176 29.98 18.40 -3.69
N SER A 177 30.12 18.62 -4.99
CA SER A 177 29.56 17.90 -6.12
C SER A 177 29.86 16.38 -6.10
N ASP A 178 28.90 15.62 -6.62
CA ASP A 178 29.01 14.25 -7.17
C ASP A 178 28.44 13.06 -6.37
N ASN A 179 28.34 13.11 -5.03
CA ASN A 179 27.81 11.96 -4.26
C ASN A 179 26.34 12.07 -3.80
N ALA A 180 25.75 13.26 -3.78
CA ALA A 180 24.35 13.45 -3.40
C ALA A 180 23.34 12.93 -4.47
N TRP A 181 23.73 12.95 -5.74
CA TRP A 181 22.92 12.40 -6.84
C TRP A 181 22.85 10.87 -6.81
N LEU A 182 23.86 10.20 -6.26
CA LEU A 182 23.92 8.74 -6.18
C LEU A 182 22.99 8.19 -5.08
N ALA A 183 22.91 8.88 -3.94
CA ALA A 183 21.97 8.56 -2.85
C ALA A 183 20.50 8.83 -3.22
N LYS A 184 20.26 9.80 -4.11
CA LYS A 184 18.93 10.20 -4.60
C LYS A 184 18.35 9.27 -5.67
N ARG A 185 19.18 8.42 -6.29
CA ARG A 185 18.78 7.56 -7.42
C ARG A 185 18.42 6.11 -7.08
N ASN A 186 18.66 5.65 -5.85
CA ASN A 186 18.63 4.22 -5.53
C ASN A 186 17.55 3.76 -4.54
N HIS A 187 16.56 4.58 -4.22
CA HIS A 187 15.38 4.07 -3.51
C HIS A 187 14.29 3.81 -4.54
N SER A 188 14.07 2.54 -4.88
CA SER A 188 12.82 2.14 -5.53
C SER A 188 11.65 2.72 -4.72
N ILE A 189 10.59 3.16 -5.39
CA ILE A 189 9.35 3.64 -4.74
C ILE A 189 9.01 2.69 -3.59
N GLY A 190 8.83 3.21 -2.37
CA GLY A 190 8.51 2.39 -1.20
C GLY A 190 9.64 1.69 -0.48
N ALA A 191 10.90 1.83 -0.92
CA ALA A 191 12.04 1.15 -0.27
C ALA A 191 12.24 1.57 1.20
N ARG A 192 11.74 2.75 1.59
CA ARG A 192 11.80 3.22 2.98
C ARG A 192 10.69 2.66 3.84
N ILE A 193 9.50 2.48 3.26
CA ILE A 193 8.33 1.93 3.95
C ILE A 193 8.47 0.40 4.06
N LEU A 194 8.97 -0.26 3.01
CA LEU A 194 9.18 -1.70 2.94
C LEU A 194 10.68 -2.01 2.74
N PRO A 195 11.53 -1.83 3.78
CA PRO A 195 12.97 -2.05 3.71
C PRO A 195 13.32 -3.51 3.41
N HIS A 196 12.52 -4.44 3.93
CA HIS A 196 12.72 -5.87 3.78
C HIS A 196 11.48 -6.49 3.13
N LEU A 197 11.69 -7.08 1.96
CA LEU A 197 10.66 -7.74 1.16
C LEU A 197 11.36 -8.78 0.29
N PHE A 198 11.08 -10.06 0.54
CA PHE A 198 11.68 -11.17 -0.17
C PHE A 198 10.59 -12.01 -0.85
N VAL A 199 10.93 -12.60 -1.99
CA VAL A 199 10.05 -13.52 -2.70
C VAL A 199 10.78 -14.84 -2.82
N GLU A 200 10.19 -15.88 -2.26
CA GLU A 200 10.62 -17.27 -2.43
C GLU A 200 9.78 -17.91 -3.53
N THR A 201 10.40 -18.64 -4.45
CA THR A 201 9.69 -19.35 -5.51
C THR A 201 9.90 -20.85 -5.47
N GLU A 202 8.82 -21.58 -5.74
CA GLU A 202 8.82 -23.02 -5.90
C GLU A 202 8.49 -23.38 -7.35
N VAL A 203 9.41 -24.09 -7.98
CA VAL A 203 9.32 -24.56 -9.36
C VAL A 203 9.44 -26.08 -9.35
N GLY A 204 8.69 -26.77 -10.22
CA GLY A 204 8.88 -28.20 -10.47
C GLY A 204 10.23 -28.52 -11.14
N ASN A 205 10.34 -29.70 -11.78
CA ASN A 205 11.58 -30.17 -12.42
C ASN A 205 12.12 -29.12 -13.42
N ALA A 206 13.21 -28.43 -13.05
CA ALA A 206 13.62 -27.19 -13.68
C ALA A 206 14.83 -27.37 -14.60
N ASP A 207 14.70 -26.92 -15.85
CA ASP A 207 15.84 -26.74 -16.76
C ASP A 207 16.64 -25.47 -16.46
N ARG A 208 17.89 -25.40 -16.94
CA ARG A 208 18.78 -24.24 -16.71
C ARG A 208 18.19 -22.90 -17.16
N HIS A 209 17.38 -22.89 -18.22
CA HIS A 209 16.74 -21.66 -18.73
C HIS A 209 15.56 -21.21 -17.84
N VAL A 210 14.91 -22.16 -17.16
CA VAL A 210 13.83 -21.91 -16.21
C VAL A 210 14.38 -21.13 -15.01
N LEU A 211 15.49 -21.58 -14.40
CA LEU A 211 16.09 -20.92 -13.22
C LEU A 211 16.47 -19.45 -13.47
N ARG A 212 16.97 -19.11 -14.67
CA ARG A 212 17.32 -17.72 -14.99
C ARG A 212 16.09 -16.82 -15.05
N ASN A 213 14.96 -17.33 -15.54
CA ASN A 213 13.73 -16.57 -15.59
C ASN A 213 13.04 -16.50 -14.22
N VAL A 214 13.16 -17.54 -13.39
CA VAL A 214 12.66 -17.53 -12.00
C VAL A 214 13.23 -16.36 -11.20
N GLY A 215 14.55 -16.12 -11.25
CA GLY A 215 15.14 -14.96 -10.57
C GLY A 215 14.67 -13.60 -11.12
N LYS A 216 14.19 -13.54 -12.38
CA LYS A 216 13.53 -12.34 -12.90
C LYS A 216 12.10 -12.21 -12.37
N VAL A 217 11.39 -13.33 -12.23
CA VAL A 217 10.04 -13.38 -11.66
C VAL A 217 10.06 -12.89 -10.21
N GLU A 218 11.01 -13.36 -9.40
CA GLU A 218 11.17 -12.94 -8.00
C GLU A 218 11.37 -11.43 -7.88
N ARG A 219 12.29 -10.87 -8.67
CA ARG A 219 12.55 -9.42 -8.70
C ARG A 219 11.32 -8.64 -9.14
N PHE A 220 10.66 -9.10 -10.20
CA PHE A 220 9.45 -8.48 -10.71
C PHE A 220 8.32 -8.48 -9.68
N LEU A 221 8.06 -9.61 -9.00
CA LEU A 221 7.05 -9.70 -7.95
C LEU A 221 7.41 -8.80 -6.76
N THR A 222 8.68 -8.77 -6.36
CA THR A 222 9.15 -7.88 -5.27
C THR A 222 8.89 -6.42 -5.60
N GLU A 223 9.27 -5.97 -6.81
CA GLU A 223 9.04 -4.60 -7.27
C GLU A 223 7.54 -4.29 -7.41
N THR A 224 6.78 -5.23 -7.97
CA THR A 224 5.33 -5.10 -8.14
C THR A 224 4.60 -4.95 -6.81
N THR A 225 4.88 -5.83 -5.83
CA THR A 225 4.28 -5.76 -4.50
C THR A 225 4.64 -4.44 -3.81
N ARG A 226 5.89 -3.98 -3.95
CA ARG A 226 6.31 -2.70 -3.38
C ARG A 226 5.60 -1.52 -4.03
N SER A 227 5.53 -1.46 -5.36
CA SER A 227 4.83 -0.42 -6.10
C SER A 227 3.33 -0.41 -5.77
N LEU A 228 2.70 -1.59 -5.73
CA LEU A 228 1.28 -1.75 -5.41
C LEU A 228 0.94 -1.15 -4.03
N ILE A 229 1.74 -1.49 -3.02
CA ILE A 229 1.54 -0.95 -1.66
C ILE A 229 1.70 0.57 -1.65
N CYS A 230 2.65 1.11 -2.39
CA CYS A 230 2.89 2.55 -2.41
C CYS A 230 1.84 3.32 -3.19
N GLU A 231 1.43 2.83 -4.36
CA GLU A 231 0.41 3.51 -5.17
C GLU A 231 -0.94 3.57 -4.45
N GLU A 232 -1.29 2.51 -3.72
CA GLU A 232 -2.59 2.39 -3.05
C GLU A 232 -2.64 3.00 -1.64
N LEU A 233 -1.52 3.02 -0.91
CA LEU A 233 -1.52 3.41 0.49
C LEU A 233 -0.71 4.67 0.78
N LEU A 234 0.22 5.08 -0.09
CA LEU A 234 1.09 6.23 0.19
C LEU A 234 0.35 7.54 -0.10
N TYR A 235 0.42 8.47 0.84
CA TYR A 235 -0.12 9.83 0.70
C TYR A 235 0.36 10.49 -0.61
N PRO A 236 -0.50 11.15 -1.42
CA PRO A 236 -1.84 11.63 -1.08
C PRO A 236 -2.97 10.61 -1.25
N THR A 237 -2.67 9.37 -1.65
CA THR A 237 -3.68 8.30 -1.74
C THR A 237 -4.08 7.85 -0.34
N PHE A 238 -5.37 7.53 -0.18
CA PHE A 238 -5.91 6.92 1.02
C PHE A 238 -6.98 5.91 0.65
N GLN A 239 -7.15 4.91 1.50
CA GLN A 239 -8.19 3.91 1.38
C GLN A 239 -9.34 4.28 2.30
N THR A 240 -10.54 4.36 1.75
CA THR A 240 -11.76 4.63 2.50
C THR A 240 -12.49 3.32 2.78
N PHE A 241 -12.82 3.09 4.03
CA PHE A 241 -13.64 1.99 4.51
C PHE A 241 -14.92 2.56 5.10
N GLU A 242 -16.07 2.08 4.64
CA GLU A 242 -17.37 2.48 5.18
C GLU A 242 -17.86 1.37 6.12
N TRP A 243 -18.42 1.74 7.28
CA TRP A 243 -19.08 0.80 8.18
C TRP A 243 -20.55 1.17 8.38
N GLY A 244 -21.41 0.16 8.54
CA GLY A 244 -22.85 0.32 8.69
C GLY A 244 -23.47 -0.84 9.43
#